data_AF-A0A183EBD0-F1
#
_entry.id   AF-A0A183EBD0-F1
#
_cell.length_a   1.000
_cell.length_b   1.000
_cell.length_c   1.000
_cell.angle_alpha   90.00
_cell.angle_beta   90.00
_cell.angle_gamma   90.00
#
_symmetry.space_group_name_H-M   'P 1'
#
loop_
_entity.id
_entity.type
_entity.pdbx_description
1 polymer ?
#
loop_
_entity_poly.entity_id
_entity_poly.type
_entity_poly.pdbx_seq_one_letter_code
_entity_poly.pdbx_strand_id
1 'polypeptide(L)'
;LFYISAHSVASSGDAHSALSHSFEWPEIDGISAGRAAALGALCRIICSKTSKESISDSHLAQFYKVLYEALLEKDRLMLCALIFYGNGIFRLALKGVEILLPQFVRAIETVYTESVKIRLHPSIDEVQMRRSCLHALSTVISWPTTFGDVPIGG
;
A
#
# COMPACT_ATOMS: atom_id res chain seq x y z
N LEU A 1 9.67 -2.03 14.31
CA LEU A 1 11.12 -1.74 14.18
C LEU A 1 11.31 -0.64 13.15
N PHE A 2 11.06 0.60 13.57
CA PHE A 2 11.39 1.81 12.80
C PHE A 2 12.45 2.54 13.60
N TYR A 3 13.67 2.63 13.06
CA TYR A 3 14.75 3.39 13.68
C TYR A 3 14.65 4.82 13.17
N ILE A 4 14.09 5.71 13.99
CA ILE A 4 14.21 7.16 13.80
C ILE A 4 15.51 7.55 14.49
N SER A 5 16.59 7.74 13.72
CA SER A 5 17.82 8.31 14.27
C SER A 5 17.69 9.82 14.29
N ALA A 6 17.45 10.39 15.47
CA ALA A 6 17.65 11.81 15.71
C ALA A 6 19.17 12.07 15.77
N HIS A 7 19.71 12.81 14.80
CA HIS A 7 21.10 13.29 14.88
C HIS A 7 21.14 14.79 15.13
N SER A 8 21.58 15.10 16.35
CA SER A 8 22.01 16.41 16.83
C SER A 8 23.27 16.86 16.09
N VAL A 9 23.34 18.14 15.75
CA VAL A 9 24.47 18.77 15.06
C VAL A 9 25.62 19.05 16.03
N ALA A 10 26.77 18.42 15.80
CA ALA A 10 28.05 18.87 16.32
C ALA A 10 29.12 18.62 15.25
N SER A 11 29.67 19.72 14.74
CA SER A 11 30.68 19.79 13.68
C SER A 11 32.06 19.43 14.22
N SER A 12 32.76 18.51 13.57
CA SER A 12 34.23 18.43 13.53
C SER A 12 34.61 17.67 12.27
N GLY A 13 35.47 18.27 11.43
CA GLY A 13 35.79 17.76 10.09
C GLY A 13 36.58 16.44 10.10
N ASP A 14 36.41 15.66 9.04
CA ASP A 14 37.51 15.20 8.19
C ASP A 14 36.99 14.43 6.97
N ALA A 15 37.77 14.51 5.90
CA ALA A 15 37.41 14.19 4.53
C ALA A 15 37.21 12.70 4.26
N HIS A 16 36.00 12.31 3.86
CA HIS A 16 35.75 11.27 2.85
C HIS A 16 34.43 11.60 2.15
N SER A 17 34.54 12.15 0.94
CA SER A 17 33.45 12.51 0.04
C SER A 17 32.77 11.27 -0.54
N ALA A 18 31.97 10.59 0.27
CA ALA A 18 30.86 9.79 -0.23
C ALA A 18 29.73 10.77 -0.59
N LEU A 19 29.37 10.84 -1.86
CA LEU A 19 28.21 11.57 -2.36
C LEU A 19 26.92 10.98 -1.76
N SER A 20 26.64 11.29 -0.50
CA SER A 20 25.26 11.32 -0.01
C SER A 20 24.63 12.56 -0.63
N HIS A 21 24.14 12.43 -1.87
CA HIS A 21 23.16 13.37 -2.37
C HIS A 21 21.99 13.26 -1.39
N SER A 22 21.93 14.20 -0.45
CA SER A 22 20.84 14.35 0.49
C SER A 22 19.60 14.54 -0.36
N PHE A 23 18.91 13.45 -0.67
CA PHE A 23 17.64 13.49 -1.35
C PHE A 23 16.71 14.12 -0.34
N GLU A 24 16.51 15.43 -0.49
CA GLU A 24 15.66 16.23 0.35
C GLU A 24 14.23 15.75 0.10
N TRP A 25 13.81 14.82 0.95
CA TRP A 25 12.44 14.34 0.94
C TRP A 25 11.55 15.53 1.29
N PRO A 26 10.44 15.74 0.57
CA PRO A 26 9.43 16.71 1.02
C PRO A 26 9.12 16.40 2.48
N GLU A 27 9.07 17.43 3.33
CA GLU A 27 8.87 17.28 4.76
C GLU A 27 7.68 16.36 5.02
N ILE A 28 7.96 15.15 5.50
CA ILE A 28 6.94 14.13 5.72
C ILE A 28 6.29 14.45 7.05
N ASP A 29 5.02 14.87 7.01
CA ASP A 29 4.21 15.02 8.21
C ASP A 29 4.12 13.66 8.95
N GLY A 30 4.50 13.67 10.23
CA GLY A 30 4.44 12.51 11.09
C GLY A 30 3.03 11.90 11.17
N ILE A 31 1.98 12.72 10.99
CA ILE A 31 0.60 12.24 10.91
C ILE A 31 0.41 11.37 9.66
N SER A 32 0.83 11.84 8.48
CA SER A 32 0.72 11.08 7.22
C SER A 32 1.56 9.79 7.26
N ALA A 33 2.75 9.84 7.85
CA ALA A 33 3.56 8.64 8.08
C ALA A 33 2.88 7.63 9.01
N GLY A 34 2.31 8.11 10.13
CA GLY A 34 1.57 7.27 11.08
C GLY A 34 0.33 6.63 10.46
N ARG A 35 -0.43 7.41 9.67
CA ARG A 35 -1.59 6.91 8.92
C ARG A 35 -1.20 5.84 7.90
N ALA A 36 -0.12 6.06 7.14
CA ALA A 36 0.38 5.09 6.17
C ALA A 36 0.82 3.78 6.84
N ALA A 37 1.49 3.87 8.00
CA ALA A 37 1.88 2.70 8.79
C ALA A 37 0.66 1.93 9.32
N ALA A 38 -0.36 2.62 9.84
CA ALA A 38 -1.59 2.02 10.32
C ALA A 38 -2.36 1.32 9.18
N LEU A 39 -2.49 1.98 8.02
CA LEU A 39 -3.11 1.42 6.83
C LEU A 39 -2.41 0.15 6.36
N GLY A 40 -1.08 0.17 6.31
CA GLY A 40 -0.26 -0.99 5.96
C GLY A 40 -0.44 -2.16 6.93
N ALA A 41 -0.51 -1.88 8.24
CA ALA A 41 -0.78 -2.90 9.26
C ALA A 41 -2.17 -3.53 9.08
N LEU A 42 -3.21 -2.71 8.87
CA LEU A 42 -4.57 -3.19 8.61
C LEU A 42 -4.63 -4.08 7.35
N CYS A 43 -4.02 -3.64 6.25
CA CYS A 43 -3.94 -4.42 5.02
C CYS A 43 -3.31 -5.78 5.29
N ARG A 44 -2.20 -5.84 6.04
CA ARG A 44 -1.53 -7.10 6.38
C ARG A 44 -2.38 -8.01 7.25
N ILE A 45 -3.06 -7.47 8.26
CA ILE A 45 -3.96 -8.25 9.13
C ILE A 45 -5.05 -8.91 8.26
N ILE A 46 -5.75 -8.13 7.44
CA ILE A 46 -6.83 -8.65 6.60
C ILE A 46 -6.28 -9.59 5.51
N CYS A 47 -5.14 -9.26 4.88
CA CYS A 47 -4.52 -10.09 3.86
C CYS A 47 -3.91 -11.40 4.39
N SER A 48 -3.60 -11.48 5.70
CA SER A 48 -3.08 -12.69 6.34
C SER A 48 -4.15 -13.72 6.70
N LYS A 49 -5.43 -13.38 6.51
CA LYS A 49 -6.57 -14.22 6.82
C LYS A 49 -6.41 -15.62 6.22
N THR A 50 -6.42 -16.63 7.08
CA THR A 50 -6.50 -18.04 6.69
C THR A 50 -7.95 -18.44 6.48
N SER A 51 -8.21 -19.39 5.58
CA SER A 51 -9.51 -19.86 5.12
C SER A 51 -10.54 -20.27 6.19
N LYS A 52 -10.15 -20.38 7.46
CA LYS A 52 -11.02 -20.78 8.59
C LYS A 52 -11.55 -19.62 9.43
N GLU A 53 -11.06 -18.40 9.25
CA GLU A 53 -11.50 -17.24 10.04
C GLU A 53 -12.63 -16.52 9.29
N SER A 54 -13.75 -16.20 9.95
CA SER A 54 -14.82 -15.38 9.36
C SER A 54 -14.67 -13.93 9.81
N ILE A 55 -14.58 -12.97 8.87
CA ILE A 55 -14.61 -11.53 9.20
C ILE A 55 -16.08 -11.11 9.12
N SER A 56 -16.60 -10.49 10.16
CA SER A 56 -17.95 -9.92 10.16
C SER A 56 -18.10 -8.88 9.04
N ASP A 57 -19.26 -8.86 8.37
CA ASP A 57 -19.62 -7.87 7.35
C ASP A 57 -19.44 -6.42 7.86
N SER A 58 -19.70 -6.18 9.15
CA SER A 58 -19.48 -4.86 9.79
C SER A 58 -18.02 -4.43 9.79
N HIS A 59 -17.10 -5.33 10.14
CA HIS A 59 -15.65 -5.05 10.13
C HIS A 59 -15.13 -4.89 8.72
N LEU A 60 -15.66 -5.65 7.77
CA LEU A 60 -15.29 -5.56 6.37
C LEU A 60 -15.73 -4.22 5.76
N ALA A 61 -16.94 -3.75 6.07
CA ALA A 61 -17.42 -2.45 5.64
C ALA A 61 -16.55 -1.30 6.19
N GLN A 62 -16.16 -1.36 7.47
CA GLN A 62 -15.25 -0.36 8.05
C GLN A 62 -13.86 -0.39 7.40
N PHE A 63 -13.35 -1.59 7.13
CA PHE A 63 -12.08 -1.74 6.43
C PHE A 63 -12.14 -1.11 5.03
N TYR A 64 -13.15 -1.42 4.23
CA TYR A 64 -13.30 -0.83 2.90
C TYR A 64 -13.50 0.68 2.94
N LYS A 65 -14.22 1.21 3.93
CA LYS A 65 -14.36 2.65 4.12
C LYS A 65 -12.99 3.31 4.26
N VAL A 66 -12.13 2.78 5.13
CA VAL A 66 -10.76 3.30 5.34
C VAL A 66 -9.92 3.23 4.06
N LEU A 67 -10.01 2.12 3.31
CA LEU A 67 -9.29 1.99 2.04
C LEU A 67 -9.79 2.99 1.00
N TYR A 68 -11.10 3.16 0.91
CA TYR A 68 -11.73 4.06 -0.04
C TYR A 68 -11.37 5.53 0.26
N GLU A 69 -11.37 5.92 1.54
CA GLU A 69 -10.92 7.25 1.97
C GLU A 69 -9.44 7.48 1.61
N ALA A 70 -8.56 6.50 1.86
CA ALA A 70 -7.16 6.60 1.47
C ALA A 70 -6.97 6.75 -0.06
N LEU A 71 -7.79 6.07 -0.85
CA LEU A 71 -7.79 6.19 -2.32
C LEU A 71 -8.32 7.57 -2.79
N LEU A 72 -9.26 8.17 -2.07
CA LEU A 72 -9.82 9.48 -2.41
C LEU A 72 -8.90 10.65 -2.05
N GLU A 73 -8.22 10.57 -0.91
CA GLU A 73 -7.30 11.62 -0.46
C GLU A 73 -6.09 11.78 -1.39
N LYS A 74 -5.71 10.70 -2.08
CA LYS A 74 -4.55 10.64 -2.99
C LYS A 74 -3.24 11.09 -2.34
N ASP A 75 -3.14 10.97 -1.01
CA ASP A 75 -1.87 11.18 -0.33
C ASP A 75 -0.86 10.12 -0.79
N ARG A 76 0.31 10.60 -1.22
CA ARG A 76 1.34 9.76 -1.83
C ARG A 76 1.76 8.61 -0.91
N LEU A 77 1.95 8.87 0.38
CA LEU A 77 2.40 7.85 1.33
C LEU A 77 1.30 6.82 1.59
N MET A 78 0.06 7.26 1.73
CA MET A 78 -1.11 6.39 1.88
C MET A 78 -1.30 5.48 0.66
N LEU A 79 -1.22 6.02 -0.55
CA LEU A 79 -1.33 5.23 -1.78
C LEU A 79 -0.20 4.20 -1.90
N CYS A 80 1.04 4.60 -1.61
CA CYS A 80 2.19 3.70 -1.62
C CYS A 80 2.00 2.56 -0.61
N ALA A 81 1.61 2.88 0.64
CA ALA A 81 1.38 1.88 1.67
C ALA A 81 0.24 0.93 1.29
N LEU A 82 -0.87 1.45 0.76
CA LEU A 82 -2.01 0.66 0.33
C LEU A 82 -1.63 -0.33 -0.78
N ILE A 83 -0.97 0.12 -1.83
CA ILE A 83 -0.59 -0.75 -2.96
C ILE A 83 0.47 -1.77 -2.51
N PHE A 84 1.45 -1.35 -1.71
CA PHE A 84 2.55 -2.21 -1.30
C PHE A 84 2.08 -3.33 -0.36
N TYR A 85 1.31 -3.00 0.68
CA TYR A 85 0.85 -3.96 1.69
C TYR A 85 -0.49 -4.61 1.36
N GLY A 86 -1.34 -3.95 0.57
CA GLY A 86 -2.68 -4.41 0.19
C GLY A 86 -2.73 -5.19 -1.12
N ASN A 87 -1.59 -5.55 -1.71
CA ASN A 87 -1.52 -6.24 -3.01
C ASN A 87 -2.29 -7.59 -3.08
N GLY A 88 -2.65 -8.17 -1.94
CA GLY A 88 -3.39 -9.44 -1.84
C GLY A 88 -4.90 -9.30 -1.67
N ILE A 89 -5.44 -8.09 -1.51
CA ILE A 89 -6.85 -7.86 -1.12
C ILE A 89 -7.84 -8.55 -2.08
N PHE A 90 -7.65 -8.39 -3.39
CA PHE A 90 -8.56 -8.98 -4.39
C PHE A 90 -8.46 -10.50 -4.45
N ARG A 91 -7.30 -11.08 -4.12
CA ARG A 91 -7.08 -12.52 -4.17
C ARG A 91 -7.87 -13.28 -3.10
N LEU A 92 -8.26 -12.61 -2.02
CA LEU A 92 -9.06 -13.19 -0.95
C LEU A 92 -10.55 -13.33 -1.30
N ALA A 93 -10.98 -12.76 -2.44
CA ALA A 93 -12.38 -12.77 -2.88
C ALA A 93 -13.36 -12.35 -1.76
N LEU A 94 -12.97 -11.34 -0.97
CA LEU A 94 -13.81 -10.81 0.10
C LEU A 94 -15.08 -10.20 -0.51
N LYS A 95 -16.23 -10.47 0.10
CA LYS A 95 -17.53 -9.93 -0.33
C LYS A 95 -17.44 -8.39 -0.44
N GLY A 96 -17.86 -7.82 -1.57
CA GLY A 96 -17.93 -6.38 -1.75
C GLY A 96 -16.60 -5.67 -2.03
N VAL A 97 -15.49 -6.39 -2.22
CA VAL A 97 -14.18 -5.79 -2.50
C VAL A 97 -14.14 -5.02 -3.84
N GLU A 98 -15.04 -5.37 -4.76
CA GLU A 98 -15.20 -4.77 -6.09
C GLU A 98 -15.47 -3.26 -6.06
N ILE A 99 -16.02 -2.74 -4.95
CA ILE A 99 -16.29 -1.31 -4.81
C ILE A 99 -15.01 -0.46 -4.84
N LEU A 100 -13.87 -1.05 -4.47
CA LEU A 100 -12.56 -0.38 -4.45
C LEU A 100 -11.89 -0.37 -5.82
N LEU A 101 -12.31 -1.27 -6.73
CA LEU A 101 -11.60 -1.58 -7.96
C LEU A 101 -11.30 -0.36 -8.84
N PRO A 102 -12.26 0.55 -9.13
CA PRO A 102 -12.00 1.66 -10.05
C PRO A 102 -10.96 2.65 -9.50
N GLN A 103 -11.04 2.96 -8.20
CA GLN A 103 -10.10 3.88 -7.57
C GLN A 103 -8.74 3.22 -7.32
N PHE A 104 -8.73 1.92 -7.01
CA PHE A 104 -7.51 1.17 -6.80
C PHE A 104 -6.66 1.06 -8.08
N VAL A 105 -7.27 0.76 -9.23
CA VAL A 105 -6.56 0.72 -10.52
C VAL A 105 -5.98 2.09 -10.88
N ARG A 106 -6.76 3.17 -10.70
CA ARG A 106 -6.27 4.54 -10.90
C ARG A 106 -5.11 4.90 -9.98
N ALA A 107 -5.15 4.46 -8.72
CA ALA A 107 -4.05 4.67 -7.78
C ALA A 107 -2.79 3.92 -8.21
N ILE A 108 -2.91 2.68 -8.69
CA ILE A 108 -1.79 1.91 -9.25
C ILE A 108 -1.16 2.66 -10.42
N GLU A 109 -1.94 3.13 -11.39
CA GLU A 109 -1.43 3.85 -12.56
C GLU A 109 -0.66 5.11 -12.14
N THR A 110 -1.22 5.86 -11.19
CA THR A 110 -0.60 7.08 -10.64
C THR A 110 0.73 6.74 -9.97
N VAL A 111 0.72 5.82 -9.00
CA VAL A 111 1.92 5.46 -8.23
C VAL A 111 2.98 4.80 -9.12
N TYR A 112 2.59 3.96 -10.08
CA TYR A 112 3.52 3.38 -11.03
C TYR A 112 4.20 4.46 -11.87
N THR A 113 3.44 5.37 -12.47
CA THR A 113 3.95 6.46 -13.31
C THR A 113 4.89 7.39 -12.54
N GLU A 114 4.54 7.74 -11.31
CA GLU A 114 5.38 8.61 -10.48
C GLU A 114 6.64 7.88 -9.98
N SER A 115 6.55 6.58 -9.66
CA SER A 115 7.68 5.78 -9.16
C SER A 115 8.78 5.57 -10.21
N VAL A 116 8.50 5.80 -11.49
CA VAL A 116 9.51 5.79 -12.56
C VAL A 116 10.37 7.05 -12.53
N LYS A 117 9.83 8.16 -12.01
CA LYS A 117 10.48 9.48 -12.02
C LYS A 117 11.25 9.73 -10.73
N ILE A 118 10.64 9.36 -9.60
CA ILE A 118 11.15 9.66 -8.27
C ILE A 118 10.80 8.52 -7.30
N ARG A 119 11.55 8.47 -6.20
CA ARG A 119 11.19 7.63 -5.08
C ARG A 119 10.02 8.25 -4.30
N LEU A 120 8.99 7.45 -4.03
CA LEU A 120 7.71 7.94 -3.46
C LEU A 120 7.57 7.75 -1.95
N HIS A 121 8.33 6.81 -1.37
CA HIS A 121 8.23 6.45 0.04
C HIS A 121 9.63 6.28 0.63
N PRO A 122 9.93 6.83 1.82
CA PRO A 122 11.28 6.85 2.40
C PRO A 122 11.83 5.45 2.72
N SER A 123 10.94 4.47 2.95
CA SER A 123 11.32 3.09 3.30
C SER A 123 11.13 2.08 2.16
N ILE A 124 10.49 2.45 1.05
CA ILE A 124 10.23 1.54 -0.07
C ILE A 124 11.03 2.06 -1.27
N ASP A 125 11.80 1.17 -1.89
CA ASP A 125 12.55 1.53 -3.09
C ASP A 125 11.63 1.62 -4.32
N GLU A 126 12.00 2.45 -5.29
CA GLU A 126 11.25 2.64 -6.54
C GLU A 126 11.06 1.34 -7.34
N VAL A 127 12.04 0.43 -7.36
CA VAL A 127 11.93 -0.86 -8.05
C VAL A 127 10.93 -1.76 -7.33
N GLN A 128 10.97 -1.77 -6.00
CA GLN A 128 10.04 -2.53 -5.17
C GLN A 128 8.60 -2.00 -5.29
N MET A 129 8.44 -0.68 -5.38
CA MET A 129 7.14 -0.06 -5.60
C MET A 129 6.58 -0.45 -6.97
N ARG A 130 7.38 -0.34 -8.04
CA ARG A 130 6.98 -0.78 -9.39
C ARG A 130 6.57 -2.25 -9.43
N ARG A 131 7.36 -3.13 -8.82
CA ARG A 131 7.03 -4.56 -8.71
C ARG A 131 5.72 -4.79 -7.96
N SER A 132 5.47 -4.01 -6.91
CA SER A 132 4.23 -4.11 -6.13
C SER A 132 3.01 -3.66 -6.93
N CYS A 133 3.12 -2.59 -7.72
CA CYS A 133 2.09 -2.16 -8.67
C CYS A 133 1.74 -3.26 -9.67
N LEU A 134 2.75 -3.87 -10.29
CA LEU A 134 2.55 -4.98 -11.24
C LEU A 134 1.88 -6.19 -10.58
N HIS A 135 2.32 -6.55 -9.38
CA HIS A 135 1.72 -7.65 -8.63
C HIS A 135 0.27 -7.35 -8.22
N ALA A 136 -0.04 -6.11 -7.82
CA ALA A 136 -1.40 -5.69 -7.51
C ALA A 136 -2.32 -5.74 -8.75
N LEU A 137 -1.83 -5.36 -9.94
CA LEU A 137 -2.57 -5.55 -11.19
C LEU A 137 -2.82 -7.03 -11.48
N SER A 138 -1.82 -7.88 -11.25
CA SER A 138 -1.97 -9.32 -11.43
C SER A 138 -3.04 -9.91 -10.52
N THR A 139 -3.18 -9.44 -9.27
CA THR A 139 -4.23 -9.91 -8.36
C THR A 139 -5.61 -9.39 -8.74
N VAL A 140 -5.69 -8.19 -9.32
CA VAL A 140 -6.92 -7.65 -9.89
C VAL A 140 -7.36 -8.46 -11.11
N ILE A 141 -6.46 -8.80 -12.03
CA ILE A 141 -6.80 -9.55 -13.26
C ILE A 141 -7.14 -11.02 -12.95
N SER A 142 -6.47 -11.61 -11.97
CA SER A 142 -6.76 -12.98 -11.51
C SER A 142 -7.93 -13.06 -10.53
N TRP A 143 -8.57 -11.93 -10.22
CA TRP A 143 -9.78 -11.94 -9.41
C TRP A 143 -10.86 -12.72 -10.15
N PRO A 144 -11.41 -13.79 -9.55
CA PRO A 144 -12.49 -14.54 -10.17
C PRO A 144 -13.70 -13.60 -10.27
N THR A 145 -13.93 -13.06 -11.47
CA THR A 145 -15.14 -12.34 -11.81
C THR A 145 -16.29 -13.34 -11.80
N THR A 146 -16.80 -13.65 -10.62
CA THR A 146 -18.13 -14.22 -10.41
C THR A 146 -18.47 -15.35 -11.38
N PHE A 147 -17.73 -16.47 -11.35
CA PHE A 147 -18.48 -17.71 -11.45
C PHE A 147 -19.22 -17.77 -10.13
N GLY A 148 -20.49 -17.36 -10.15
CA GLY A 148 -21.40 -17.58 -9.02
C GLY A 148 -21.31 -19.05 -8.62
N ASP A 149 -21.72 -19.38 -7.39
CA ASP A 149 -21.95 -20.77 -6.99
C ASP A 149 -22.84 -21.44 -8.05
N VAL A 150 -22.24 -22.04 -9.07
CA VAL A 150 -22.90 -22.97 -9.96
C VAL A 150 -22.81 -24.26 -9.16
N PRO A 151 -23.94 -24.75 -8.61
CA PRO A 151 -23.93 -26.05 -7.98
C PRO A 151 -23.49 -27.01 -9.09
N ILE A 152 -22.38 -27.71 -8.87
CA ILE A 152 -22.00 -28.84 -9.71
C ILE A 152 -22.93 -29.97 -9.26
N GLY A 153 -24.19 -29.90 -9.72
CA GLY A 153 -25.26 -30.82 -9.39
C GLY A 153 -25.80 -31.42 -10.68
N GLY A 154 -25.41 -32.67 -10.92
CA GLY A 154 -25.85 -33.56 -11.99
C GLY A 154 -25.16 -34.89 -11.83
#